data_AF-A0A7X8JKZ3-F1
#
_entry.id   AF-A0A7X8JKZ3-F1
#
_cell.length_a   1.000
_cell.length_b   1.000
_cell.length_c   1.000
_cell.angle_alpha   90.00
_cell.angle_beta   90.00
_cell.angle_gamma   90.00
#
_symmetry.space_group_name_H-M   'P 1'
#
loop_
_entity.id
_entity.type
_entity.pdbx_description
1 polymer ?
#
loop_
_entity_poly.entity_id
_entity_poly.type
_entity_poly.pdbx_seq_one_letter_code
_entity_poly.pdbx_strand_id
1 'polypeptide(L)'
;MKYKICILFFYVSFTLFSQVVKTGIDVLQQRNFDVLSGKRVGLITNPTGVNKNLKSTVDILHEATNVKLIALYAPEHGVRGDIPAGEKVSNLIDTKTGVKVYSLYGNTRKPTQEMLQGIDALVYDIQDIGCRSYTFISTLGLAMQAAAEKKIPVYVLDRPNPLGGLKIEGNTTEDSFISFVSQFKIPYIYGLTVGELAYMLNEENMLGAKCELHIVPMEGWKRSMRFNETELPWVLTSPHIPYMQSAVYYPASGILGELGIMSIGVGYTVPFQTFAHEIFDAEKLSSSLNALRLNGVVFRPIHYKPYYGYGKDKNLKGVQVFFTNYTTARLSEVQFYVLQIVKQLYPEFEVFTNENSSRWNMFDKVCGSDFIRIELQKNNYSFDKIKHYWRKDEEDFKKKSTKYWIYKE
;
A
#
# COMPACT_ATOMS: atom_id res chain seq x y z
N MET A 1 15.37 53.14 51.94
CA MET A 1 15.30 52.78 50.51
C MET A 1 15.51 51.29 50.36
N LYS A 2 14.48 50.52 49.96
CA LYS A 2 14.61 49.11 49.58
C LYS A 2 14.17 48.99 48.12
N TYR A 3 15.12 48.78 47.21
CA TYR A 3 14.83 48.51 45.80
C TYR A 3 14.38 47.05 45.66
N LYS A 4 13.15 46.83 45.21
CA LYS A 4 12.69 45.52 44.74
C LYS A 4 13.09 45.39 43.27
N ILE A 5 13.98 44.46 42.98
CA ILE A 5 14.32 44.06 41.61
C ILE A 5 13.22 43.10 41.16
N CYS A 6 12.41 43.52 40.20
CA CYS A 6 11.49 42.64 39.48
C CYS A 6 12.26 41.95 38.35
N ILE A 7 12.46 40.63 38.47
CA ILE A 7 12.99 39.79 37.39
C ILE A 7 11.80 39.39 36.51
N LEU A 8 11.77 39.88 35.28
CA LEU A 8 10.79 39.51 34.26
C LEU A 8 11.25 38.22 33.56
N PHE A 9 10.54 37.11 33.78
CA PHE A 9 10.76 35.88 33.03
C PHE A 9 10.04 35.97 31.67
N PHE A 10 10.80 36.12 30.59
CA PHE A 10 10.30 35.96 29.23
C PHE A 10 10.14 34.46 28.93
N TYR A 11 8.90 33.96 28.95
CA TYR A 11 8.57 32.66 28.37
C TYR A 11 8.52 32.80 26.86
N VAL A 12 9.57 32.33 26.18
CA VAL A 12 9.54 32.15 24.72
C VAL A 12 8.85 30.83 24.43
N SER A 13 7.56 30.88 24.07
CA SER A 13 6.85 29.73 23.52
C SER A 13 7.34 29.48 22.09
N PHE A 14 8.20 28.48 21.91
CA PHE A 14 8.47 27.94 20.57
C PHE A 14 7.25 27.15 20.11
N THR A 15 6.44 27.74 19.23
CA THR A 15 5.52 26.98 18.40
C THR A 15 6.36 26.19 17.39
N LEU A 16 6.59 24.91 17.67
CA LEU A 16 7.08 23.96 16.67
C LEU A 16 5.99 23.83 15.60
N PHE A 17 6.10 24.61 14.52
CA PHE A 17 5.32 24.34 13.33
C PHE A 17 5.77 22.98 12.79
N SER A 18 4.84 22.03 12.68
CA SER A 18 5.09 20.78 11.98
C SER A 18 5.53 21.11 10.55
N GLN A 19 6.72 20.69 10.16
CA GLN A 19 7.21 20.91 8.80
C GLN A 19 6.42 20.00 7.86
N VAL A 20 5.67 20.59 6.93
CA VAL A 20 4.99 19.84 5.87
C VAL A 20 6.03 19.05 5.07
N VAL A 21 5.80 17.75 4.92
CA VAL A 21 6.67 16.87 4.13
C VAL A 21 6.64 17.34 2.68
N LYS A 22 7.82 17.43 2.04
CA LYS A 22 7.90 17.63 0.59
C LYS A 22 8.10 16.27 -0.07
N THR A 23 7.18 15.91 -0.96
CA THR A 23 7.28 14.66 -1.73
C THR A 23 8.39 14.74 -2.78
N GLY A 24 8.76 13.61 -3.38
CA GLY A 24 9.77 13.58 -4.44
C GLY A 24 9.45 14.54 -5.61
N ILE A 25 8.18 14.72 -5.97
CA ILE A 25 7.78 15.70 -7.00
C ILE A 25 7.95 17.14 -6.53
N ASP A 26 7.65 17.46 -5.26
CA ASP A 26 7.90 18.80 -4.71
C ASP A 26 9.40 19.14 -4.73
N VAL A 27 10.24 18.17 -4.34
CA VAL A 27 11.71 18.32 -4.32
C VAL A 27 12.26 18.44 -5.74
N LEU A 28 11.80 17.60 -6.67
CA LEU A 28 12.22 17.66 -8.08
C LEU A 28 11.87 19.02 -8.70
N GLN A 29 10.66 19.53 -8.45
CA GLN A 29 10.21 20.84 -8.93
C GLN A 29 11.05 21.96 -8.31
N GLN A 30 11.36 21.90 -7.01
CA GLN A 30 12.21 22.88 -6.34
C GLN A 30 13.62 22.92 -6.93
N ARG A 31 14.14 21.79 -7.42
CA ARG A 31 15.44 21.68 -8.10
C ARG A 31 15.38 21.99 -9.60
N ASN A 32 14.27 22.54 -10.08
CA ASN A 32 14.05 22.86 -11.50
C ASN A 32 14.30 21.65 -12.42
N PHE A 33 13.88 20.46 -11.99
CA PHE A 33 13.97 19.21 -12.76
C PHE A 33 15.39 18.85 -13.23
N ASP A 34 16.43 19.29 -12.50
CA ASP A 34 17.85 19.16 -12.86
C ASP A 34 18.24 17.77 -13.37
N VAL A 35 17.86 16.71 -12.65
CA VAL A 35 18.19 15.31 -13.00
C VAL A 35 17.46 14.79 -14.25
N LEU A 36 16.41 15.49 -14.72
CA LEU A 36 15.65 15.17 -15.92
C LEU A 36 15.90 16.15 -17.08
N SER A 37 16.73 17.17 -16.88
CA SER A 37 16.95 18.23 -17.86
C SER A 37 17.47 17.67 -19.20
N GLY A 38 16.80 18.03 -20.29
CA GLY A 38 17.11 17.58 -21.65
C GLY A 38 16.65 16.17 -22.00
N LYS A 39 16.02 15.42 -21.08
CA LYS A 39 15.60 14.03 -21.30
C LYS A 39 14.19 13.92 -21.86
N ARG A 40 13.98 12.89 -22.69
CA ARG A 40 12.65 12.39 -23.06
C ARG A 40 12.15 11.48 -21.96
N VAL A 41 11.11 11.91 -21.26
CA VAL A 41 10.61 11.23 -20.07
C VAL A 41 9.39 10.38 -20.39
N GLY A 42 9.44 9.14 -19.94
CA GLY A 42 8.28 8.30 -19.71
C GLY A 42 7.85 8.37 -18.25
N LEU A 43 6.55 8.53 -17.95
CA LEU A 43 6.05 8.66 -16.58
C LEU A 43 5.04 7.54 -16.23
N ILE A 44 5.37 6.74 -15.23
CA ILE A 44 4.45 5.82 -14.56
C ILE A 44 3.78 6.59 -13.41
N THR A 45 2.48 6.83 -13.55
CA THR A 45 1.71 7.62 -12.57
C THR A 45 0.23 7.23 -12.62
N ASN A 46 -0.52 7.67 -11.62
CA ASN A 46 -1.97 7.64 -11.56
C ASN A 46 -2.47 8.97 -10.91
N PRO A 47 -3.75 9.11 -10.54
CA PRO A 47 -4.26 10.34 -9.91
C PRO A 47 -3.55 10.76 -8.62
N THR A 48 -2.85 9.85 -7.93
CA THR A 48 -2.12 10.16 -6.70
C THR A 48 -0.79 10.87 -6.95
N GLY A 49 -0.28 10.82 -8.19
CA GLY A 49 0.91 11.53 -8.63
C GLY A 49 0.64 13.03 -8.73
N VAL A 50 0.60 13.71 -7.58
CA VAL A 50 0.38 15.15 -7.44
C VAL A 50 1.39 15.76 -6.48
N ASN A 51 1.68 17.04 -6.66
CA ASN A 51 2.45 17.84 -5.70
C ASN A 51 1.58 18.35 -4.54
N LYS A 52 2.16 19.11 -3.60
CA LYS A 52 1.43 19.66 -2.45
C LYS A 52 0.19 20.52 -2.78
N ASN A 53 0.12 21.05 -4.01
CA ASN A 53 -1.00 21.88 -4.49
C ASN A 53 -2.02 21.07 -5.30
N LEU A 54 -1.97 19.73 -5.23
CA LEU A 54 -2.82 18.81 -6.00
C LEU A 54 -2.67 18.93 -7.53
N LYS A 55 -1.55 19.50 -8.00
CA LYS A 55 -1.25 19.52 -9.44
C LYS A 55 -0.61 18.21 -9.84
N SER A 56 -1.14 17.57 -10.88
CA SER A 56 -0.64 16.29 -11.39
C SER A 56 0.79 16.39 -11.90
N THR A 57 1.60 15.38 -11.59
CA THR A 57 2.96 15.20 -12.09
C THR A 57 3.00 15.13 -13.61
N VAL A 58 1.93 14.62 -14.25
CA VAL A 58 1.76 14.69 -15.71
C VAL A 58 1.87 16.13 -16.20
N ASP A 59 1.08 17.02 -15.60
CA ASP A 59 0.98 18.42 -16.02
C ASP A 59 2.27 19.18 -15.63
N ILE A 60 2.84 18.89 -14.46
CA ILE A 60 4.09 19.50 -14.00
C ILE A 60 5.23 19.20 -14.97
N LEU A 61 5.42 17.93 -15.36
CA LEU A 61 6.50 17.55 -16.28
C LEU A 61 6.22 17.96 -17.72
N HIS A 62 4.97 18.07 -18.13
CA HIS A 62 4.60 18.55 -19.46
C HIS A 62 4.86 20.06 -19.63
N GLU A 63 4.60 20.85 -18.59
CA GLU A 63 4.80 22.31 -18.61
C GLU A 63 6.27 22.72 -18.36
N ALA A 64 7.10 21.82 -17.85
CA ALA A 64 8.52 22.08 -17.61
C ALA A 64 9.28 22.30 -18.93
N THR A 65 9.93 23.46 -19.08
CA THR A 65 10.60 23.85 -20.34
C THR A 65 11.86 23.04 -20.64
N ASN A 66 12.47 22.44 -19.62
CA ASN A 66 13.70 21.65 -19.73
C ASN A 66 13.46 20.13 -19.72
N VAL A 67 12.21 19.66 -19.69
CA VAL A 67 11.86 18.23 -19.71
C VAL A 67 10.93 17.97 -20.88
N LYS A 68 11.08 16.83 -21.57
CA LYS A 68 10.17 16.44 -22.65
C LYS A 68 9.39 15.19 -22.25
N LEU A 69 8.18 15.36 -21.73
CA LEU A 69 7.27 14.24 -21.44
C LEU A 69 6.72 13.65 -22.76
N ILE A 70 7.03 12.39 -23.07
CA ILE A 70 6.63 11.76 -24.34
C ILE A 70 5.79 10.49 -24.20
N ALA A 71 5.71 9.91 -23.00
CA ALA A 71 4.92 8.72 -22.74
C ALA A 71 4.38 8.70 -21.31
N LEU A 72 3.17 8.20 -21.15
CA LEU A 72 2.51 7.92 -19.88
C LEU A 72 2.27 6.43 -19.76
N TYR A 73 2.41 5.89 -18.55
CA TYR A 73 2.22 4.47 -18.27
C TYR A 73 1.24 4.35 -17.09
N ALA A 74 0.08 3.82 -17.38
CA ALA A 74 -1.02 3.68 -16.45
C ALA A 74 -0.92 2.33 -15.73
N PRO A 75 -0.82 2.26 -14.39
CA PRO A 75 -1.02 1.02 -13.65
C PRO A 75 -2.52 0.64 -13.67
N GLU A 76 -2.97 -0.07 -12.63
CA GLU A 76 -4.40 -0.29 -12.39
C GLU A 76 -5.17 1.06 -12.25
N HIS A 77 -6.37 1.14 -12.82
CA HIS A 77 -7.28 2.31 -12.82
C HIS A 77 -6.91 3.51 -13.71
N GLY A 78 -5.92 3.40 -14.60
CA GLY A 78 -5.62 4.46 -15.56
C GLY A 78 -4.78 5.62 -15.01
N VAL A 79 -4.34 6.54 -15.88
CA VAL A 79 -3.50 7.69 -15.50
C VAL A 79 -4.33 8.80 -14.84
N ARG A 80 -5.52 9.08 -15.37
CA ARG A 80 -6.42 10.13 -14.88
C ARG A 80 -7.55 9.59 -13.99
N GLY A 81 -7.57 8.27 -13.72
CA GLY A 81 -8.61 7.63 -12.90
C GLY A 81 -9.94 7.43 -13.63
N ASP A 82 -9.94 7.59 -14.94
CA ASP A 82 -11.09 7.55 -15.85
C ASP A 82 -11.39 6.15 -16.40
N ILE A 83 -10.63 5.13 -15.99
CA ILE A 83 -10.75 3.75 -16.49
C ILE A 83 -11.15 2.82 -15.33
N PRO A 84 -12.28 2.08 -15.45
CA PRO A 84 -12.67 1.06 -14.49
C PRO A 84 -11.60 -0.06 -14.35
N ALA A 85 -11.57 -0.71 -13.18
CA ALA A 85 -10.69 -1.85 -12.96
C ALA A 85 -11.00 -2.98 -13.97
N GLY A 86 -9.98 -3.50 -14.66
CA GLY A 86 -10.12 -4.64 -15.56
C GLY A 86 -10.53 -4.33 -17.01
N GLU A 87 -10.76 -3.06 -17.38
CA GLU A 87 -11.02 -2.72 -18.79
C GLU A 87 -9.76 -2.77 -19.66
N LYS A 88 -9.90 -3.37 -20.85
CA LYS A 88 -8.85 -3.40 -21.88
C LYS A 88 -8.84 -2.07 -22.60
N VAL A 89 -7.67 -1.43 -22.72
CA VAL A 89 -7.57 -0.24 -23.58
C VAL A 89 -6.30 -0.28 -24.43
N SER A 90 -6.47 -0.16 -25.74
CA SER A 90 -5.40 -0.03 -26.73
C SER A 90 -5.26 1.42 -27.17
N ASN A 91 -4.05 1.98 -27.03
CA ASN A 91 -3.61 3.29 -27.56
C ASN A 91 -4.44 4.50 -27.12
N LEU A 92 -4.34 4.84 -25.84
CA LEU A 92 -4.89 6.09 -25.29
C LEU A 92 -3.95 7.27 -25.55
N ILE A 93 -4.54 8.46 -25.73
CA ILE A 93 -3.85 9.74 -25.76
C ILE A 93 -4.44 10.57 -24.62
N ASP A 94 -3.59 11.13 -23.76
CA ASP A 94 -4.04 12.06 -22.72
C ASP A 94 -4.57 13.33 -23.39
N THR A 95 -5.85 13.61 -23.20
CA THR A 95 -6.56 14.69 -23.93
C THR A 95 -6.01 16.08 -23.65
N LYS A 96 -5.45 16.30 -22.45
CA LYS A 96 -4.90 17.59 -22.03
C LYS A 96 -3.51 17.83 -22.61
N THR A 97 -2.63 16.83 -22.61
CA THR A 97 -1.22 16.98 -22.99
C THR A 97 -0.89 16.47 -24.40
N GLY A 98 -1.78 15.68 -25.01
CA GLY A 98 -1.52 14.97 -26.27
C GLY A 98 -0.50 13.84 -26.14
N VAL A 99 -0.07 13.50 -24.92
CA VAL A 99 0.93 12.46 -24.68
C VAL A 99 0.31 11.07 -24.77
N LYS A 100 1.00 10.13 -25.41
CA LYS A 100 0.56 8.74 -25.54
C LYS A 100 0.54 8.04 -24.18
N VAL A 101 -0.51 7.24 -23.93
CA VAL A 101 -0.71 6.47 -22.70
C VAL A 101 -0.68 4.98 -23.00
N TYR A 102 0.15 4.25 -22.25
CA TYR A 102 0.27 2.79 -22.26
C TYR A 102 -0.36 2.19 -21.00
N SER A 103 -1.13 1.11 -21.14
CA SER A 103 -1.63 0.37 -19.98
C SER A 103 -0.58 -0.65 -19.50
N LEU A 104 -0.29 -0.62 -18.20
CA LEU A 104 0.54 -1.57 -17.47
C LEU A 104 -0.32 -2.53 -16.61
N TYR A 105 -1.52 -2.88 -17.10
CA TYR A 105 -2.44 -3.80 -16.43
C TYR A 105 -2.93 -4.92 -17.35
N GLY A 106 -3.58 -5.94 -16.76
CA GLY A 106 -4.11 -7.08 -17.50
C GLY A 106 -3.00 -7.93 -18.14
N ASN A 107 -2.99 -8.02 -19.47
CA ASN A 107 -2.03 -8.82 -20.23
C ASN A 107 -0.64 -8.19 -20.30
N THR A 108 -0.52 -6.89 -20.02
CA THR A 108 0.76 -6.18 -20.13
C THR A 108 1.05 -5.48 -18.81
N ARG A 109 1.65 -6.20 -17.85
CA ARG A 109 2.00 -5.65 -16.52
C ARG A 109 3.43 -5.13 -16.43
N LYS A 110 4.30 -5.65 -17.30
CA LYS A 110 5.67 -5.21 -17.51
C LYS A 110 5.70 -4.38 -18.81
N PRO A 111 6.27 -3.16 -18.83
CA PRO A 111 6.42 -2.40 -20.06
C PRO A 111 7.14 -3.24 -21.13
N THR A 112 6.61 -3.25 -22.36
CA THR A 112 7.30 -3.92 -23.46
C THR A 112 8.45 -3.06 -23.98
N GLN A 113 9.35 -3.68 -24.75
CA GLN A 113 10.51 -3.02 -25.32
C GLN A 113 10.10 -1.89 -26.29
N GLU A 114 8.98 -2.05 -26.98
CA GLU A 114 8.36 -1.07 -27.88
C GLU A 114 7.74 0.09 -27.09
N MET A 115 7.11 -0.19 -25.95
CA MET A 115 6.55 0.85 -25.09
C MET A 115 7.64 1.77 -24.51
N LEU A 116 8.86 1.25 -24.31
CA LEU A 116 10.02 2.01 -23.82
C LEU A 116 10.83 2.68 -24.95
N GLN A 117 10.41 2.58 -26.20
CA GLN A 117 11.17 3.14 -27.31
C GLN A 117 11.18 4.68 -27.26
N GLY A 118 12.38 5.25 -27.30
CA GLY A 118 12.58 6.69 -27.43
C GLY A 118 12.46 7.48 -26.13
N ILE A 119 12.25 6.85 -24.97
CA ILE A 119 12.45 7.53 -23.68
C ILE A 119 13.93 7.43 -23.27
N ASP A 120 14.43 8.46 -22.60
CA ASP A 120 15.78 8.52 -22.02
C ASP A 120 15.74 8.32 -20.48
N ALA A 121 14.56 8.47 -19.87
CA ALA A 121 14.33 8.26 -18.45
C ALA A 121 12.91 7.76 -18.20
N LEU A 122 12.78 6.79 -17.29
CA LEU A 122 11.50 6.31 -16.80
C LEU A 122 11.27 6.81 -15.37
N VAL A 123 10.28 7.67 -15.18
CA VAL A 123 9.93 8.27 -13.88
C VAL A 123 8.77 7.49 -13.27
N TYR A 124 8.81 7.21 -11.98
CA TYR A 124 7.72 6.63 -11.20
C TYR A 124 7.26 7.60 -10.12
N ASP A 125 5.97 7.90 -10.09
CA ASP A 125 5.35 8.76 -9.07
C ASP A 125 3.93 8.29 -8.72
N ILE A 126 3.81 7.37 -7.76
CA ILE A 126 2.53 6.83 -7.29
C ILE A 126 2.57 6.68 -5.76
N GLN A 127 1.49 7.08 -5.10
CA GLN A 127 1.25 6.80 -3.68
C GLN A 127 0.80 5.34 -3.49
N ASP A 128 1.64 4.55 -2.84
CA ASP A 128 1.33 3.19 -2.38
C ASP A 128 0.73 3.21 -0.95
N ILE A 129 0.34 2.04 -0.41
CA ILE A 129 -0.22 1.90 0.94
C ILE A 129 0.69 1.14 1.92
N GLY A 130 1.88 0.68 1.52
CA GLY A 130 2.81 0.00 2.41
C GLY A 130 2.48 -1.48 2.65
N CYS A 131 1.71 -2.09 1.75
CA CYS A 131 1.25 -3.47 1.86
C CYS A 131 1.54 -4.25 0.57
N ARG A 132 2.12 -5.44 0.68
CA ARG A 132 2.69 -6.21 -0.43
C ARG A 132 1.69 -6.56 -1.54
N SER A 133 0.44 -6.80 -1.18
CA SER A 133 -0.62 -7.13 -2.14
C SER A 133 -1.20 -5.93 -2.89
N TYR A 134 -0.77 -4.72 -2.55
CA TYR A 134 -1.09 -3.52 -3.31
C TYR A 134 -0.16 -3.40 -4.51
N THR A 135 -0.71 -3.50 -5.72
CA THR A 135 0.05 -3.91 -6.91
C THR A 135 0.92 -2.81 -7.53
N PHE A 136 0.88 -1.58 -7.03
CA PHE A 136 1.68 -0.48 -7.58
C PHE A 136 3.19 -0.70 -7.39
N ILE A 137 3.62 -1.32 -6.29
CA ILE A 137 5.02 -1.74 -6.12
C ILE A 137 5.42 -2.88 -7.07
N SER A 138 4.49 -3.77 -7.42
CA SER A 138 4.72 -4.80 -8.43
C SER A 138 4.95 -4.17 -9.81
N THR A 139 4.15 -3.18 -10.18
CA THR A 139 4.37 -2.37 -11.38
C THR A 139 5.73 -1.68 -11.35
N LEU A 140 6.13 -1.08 -10.22
CA LEU A 140 7.45 -0.44 -10.06
C LEU A 140 8.59 -1.42 -10.38
N GLY A 141 8.65 -2.58 -9.71
CA GLY A 141 9.76 -3.50 -9.94
C GLY A 141 9.75 -4.14 -11.34
N LEU A 142 8.58 -4.45 -11.91
CA LEU A 142 8.51 -4.93 -13.31
C LEU A 142 8.97 -3.86 -14.30
N ALA A 143 8.64 -2.58 -14.05
CA ALA A 143 9.13 -1.47 -14.85
C ALA A 143 10.64 -1.26 -14.71
N MET A 144 11.18 -1.38 -13.49
CA MET A 144 12.63 -1.34 -13.26
C MET A 144 13.36 -2.47 -13.99
N GLN A 145 12.79 -3.69 -13.97
CA GLN A 145 13.34 -4.82 -14.72
C GLN A 145 13.36 -4.54 -16.24
N ALA A 146 12.24 -4.05 -16.80
CA ALA A 146 12.17 -3.71 -18.23
C ALA A 146 13.12 -2.57 -18.62
N ALA A 147 13.26 -1.56 -17.76
CA ALA A 147 14.18 -0.43 -17.97
C ALA A 147 15.65 -0.89 -17.90
N ALA A 148 16.00 -1.78 -16.97
CA ALA A 148 17.33 -2.38 -16.88
C ALA A 148 17.71 -3.12 -18.17
N GLU A 149 16.78 -3.89 -18.77
CA GLU A 149 16.98 -4.59 -20.04
C GLU A 149 17.28 -3.63 -21.22
N LYS A 150 16.75 -2.40 -21.17
CA LYS A 150 17.00 -1.34 -22.16
C LYS A 150 18.11 -0.36 -21.78
N LYS A 151 18.72 -0.51 -20.60
CA LYS A 151 19.65 0.48 -20.02
C LYS A 151 19.04 1.88 -19.94
N ILE A 152 17.75 1.96 -19.61
CA ILE A 152 17.06 3.21 -19.35
C ILE A 152 17.13 3.48 -17.84
N PRO A 153 17.64 4.65 -17.40
CA PRO A 153 17.63 5.00 -15.99
C PRO A 153 16.21 5.20 -15.46
N VAL A 154 15.97 4.73 -14.23
CA VAL A 154 14.69 4.87 -13.53
C VAL A 154 14.82 5.91 -12.43
N TYR A 155 13.86 6.82 -12.37
CA TYR A 155 13.75 7.87 -11.37
C TYR A 155 12.52 7.64 -10.50
N VAL A 156 12.70 7.35 -9.21
CA VAL A 156 11.58 7.21 -8.27
C VAL A 156 11.40 8.53 -7.53
N LEU A 157 10.25 9.17 -7.72
CA LEU A 157 9.84 10.34 -6.92
C LEU A 157 9.24 9.78 -5.64
N ASP A 158 10.02 9.83 -4.56
CA ASP A 158 9.65 9.07 -3.37
C ASP A 158 8.42 9.67 -2.66
N ARG A 159 7.66 8.81 -1.99
CA ARG A 159 6.41 9.16 -1.30
C ARG A 159 6.33 8.49 0.08
N PRO A 160 5.58 9.06 1.04
CA PRO A 160 5.44 8.50 2.36
C PRO A 160 4.87 7.09 2.31
N ASN A 161 5.38 6.18 3.14
CA ASN A 161 4.64 4.98 3.48
C ASN A 161 3.53 5.37 4.48
N PRO A 162 2.23 5.20 4.16
CA PRO A 162 1.16 5.66 5.05
C PRO A 162 1.06 4.88 6.35
N LEU A 163 1.65 3.68 6.41
CA LEU A 163 1.81 2.87 7.63
C LEU A 163 3.08 3.24 8.43
N GLY A 164 3.83 4.25 7.97
CA GLY A 164 5.15 4.57 8.51
C GLY A 164 6.22 3.55 8.13
N GLY A 165 7.46 3.83 8.54
CA GLY A 165 8.63 2.99 8.27
C GLY A 165 8.97 2.00 9.38
N LEU A 166 8.18 1.91 10.46
CA LEU A 166 8.53 1.09 11.63
C LEU A 166 7.80 -0.24 11.70
N LYS A 167 6.61 -0.35 11.10
CA LYS A 167 5.80 -1.56 11.16
C LYS A 167 6.23 -2.54 10.07
N ILE A 168 6.62 -3.75 10.49
CA ILE A 168 6.88 -4.90 9.62
C ILE A 168 6.02 -6.05 10.14
N GLU A 169 5.28 -6.71 9.26
CA GLU A 169 4.40 -7.83 9.62
C GLU A 169 4.29 -8.85 8.49
N GLY A 170 4.27 -10.14 8.84
CA GLY A 170 3.99 -11.23 7.91
C GLY A 170 5.24 -11.85 7.27
N ASN A 171 5.12 -13.11 6.82
CA ASN A 171 6.21 -13.82 6.17
C ASN A 171 6.53 -13.21 4.80
N THR A 172 7.75 -13.43 4.33
CA THR A 172 8.15 -13.16 2.96
C THR A 172 7.49 -14.14 1.99
N THR A 173 7.36 -13.74 0.72
CA THR A 173 6.82 -14.60 -0.34
C THR A 173 7.78 -15.75 -0.67
N GLU A 174 7.26 -16.97 -0.72
CA GLU A 174 7.96 -18.16 -1.22
C GLU A 174 7.95 -18.21 -2.76
N ASP A 175 8.93 -18.88 -3.37
CA ASP A 175 9.12 -18.89 -4.83
C ASP A 175 7.87 -19.34 -5.61
N SER A 176 7.19 -20.38 -5.12
CA SER A 176 5.96 -20.91 -5.73
C SER A 176 4.75 -19.95 -5.66
N PHE A 177 4.84 -18.91 -4.82
CA PHE A 177 3.77 -17.94 -4.59
C PHE A 177 4.12 -16.54 -5.09
N ILE A 178 5.27 -16.36 -5.77
CA ILE A 178 5.58 -15.11 -6.46
C ILE A 178 4.54 -14.87 -7.56
N SER A 179 3.84 -13.74 -7.46
CA SER A 179 2.81 -13.33 -8.41
C SER A 179 2.66 -11.81 -8.40
N PHE A 180 1.78 -11.25 -9.24
CA PHE A 180 1.59 -9.80 -9.27
C PHE A 180 1.08 -9.19 -7.95
N VAL A 181 0.44 -9.96 -7.07
CA VAL A 181 0.00 -9.53 -5.72
C VAL A 181 1.00 -9.92 -4.61
N SER A 182 2.18 -10.42 -4.99
CA SER A 182 3.21 -10.97 -4.10
C SER A 182 4.56 -10.97 -4.81
N GLN A 183 4.86 -9.88 -5.52
CA GLN A 183 5.86 -9.88 -6.60
C GLN A 183 7.31 -10.06 -6.11
N PHE A 184 7.57 -9.75 -4.84
CA PHE A 184 8.89 -9.77 -4.24
C PHE A 184 8.89 -10.52 -2.91
N LYS A 185 10.05 -11.06 -2.53
CA LYS A 185 10.29 -11.72 -1.24
C LYS A 185 10.43 -10.71 -0.09
N ILE A 186 9.35 -9.97 0.17
CA ILE A 186 9.23 -8.99 1.25
C ILE A 186 8.05 -9.38 2.18
N PRO A 187 8.04 -8.97 3.46
CA PRO A 187 6.90 -9.14 4.36
C PRO A 187 5.60 -8.53 3.82
N TYR A 188 4.46 -8.91 4.40
CA TYR A 188 3.15 -8.41 3.98
C TYR A 188 3.00 -6.91 4.23
N ILE A 189 3.38 -6.44 5.42
CA ILE A 189 3.68 -5.02 5.68
C ILE A 189 5.20 -4.92 5.75
N TYR A 190 5.80 -4.16 4.83
CA TYR A 190 7.26 -4.17 4.62
C TYR A 190 7.98 -2.92 5.16
N GLY A 191 7.25 -1.89 5.61
CA GLY A 191 7.85 -0.76 6.34
C GLY A 191 8.89 0.07 5.57
N LEU A 192 8.81 0.14 4.24
CA LEU A 192 9.70 0.98 3.42
C LEU A 192 8.89 1.98 2.59
N THR A 193 9.50 3.10 2.22
CA THR A 193 8.94 3.94 1.14
C THR A 193 9.10 3.24 -0.21
N VAL A 194 8.47 3.77 -1.27
CA VAL A 194 8.64 3.19 -2.62
C VAL A 194 10.06 3.37 -3.14
N GLY A 195 10.74 4.46 -2.78
CA GLY A 195 12.16 4.69 -3.06
C GLY A 195 13.08 3.70 -2.34
N GLU A 196 12.92 3.56 -1.02
CA GLU A 196 13.70 2.59 -0.23
C GLU A 196 13.47 1.15 -0.71
N LEU A 197 12.22 0.79 -1.07
CA LEU A 197 11.91 -0.51 -1.66
C LEU A 197 12.60 -0.68 -3.01
N ALA A 198 12.50 0.28 -3.93
CA ALA A 198 13.20 0.22 -5.21
C ALA A 198 14.71 0.03 -5.03
N TYR A 199 15.30 0.73 -4.06
CA TYR A 199 16.71 0.59 -3.74
C TYR A 199 17.05 -0.84 -3.30
N MET A 200 16.28 -1.37 -2.34
CA MET A 200 16.44 -2.76 -1.89
C MET A 200 16.30 -3.75 -3.04
N LEU A 201 15.25 -3.66 -3.85
CA LEU A 201 15.00 -4.59 -4.96
C LEU A 201 16.18 -4.62 -5.95
N ASN A 202 16.80 -3.46 -6.20
CA ASN A 202 17.91 -3.31 -7.13
C ASN A 202 19.26 -3.80 -6.57
N GLU A 203 19.53 -3.59 -5.29
CA GLU A 203 20.78 -4.05 -4.64
C GLU A 203 20.75 -5.53 -4.26
N GLU A 204 19.58 -6.07 -3.90
CA GLU A 204 19.40 -7.47 -3.55
C GLU A 204 19.14 -8.38 -4.76
N ASN A 205 19.31 -7.83 -5.98
CA ASN A 205 19.07 -8.53 -7.26
C ASN A 205 17.69 -9.21 -7.34
N MET A 206 16.67 -8.62 -6.70
CA MET A 206 15.32 -9.19 -6.66
C MET A 206 14.57 -8.99 -7.98
N LEU A 207 15.11 -8.16 -8.88
CA LEU A 207 14.59 -7.92 -10.22
C LEU A 207 15.17 -8.90 -11.27
N GLY A 208 16.25 -9.61 -10.94
CA GLY A 208 17.04 -10.40 -11.90
C GLY A 208 17.84 -9.56 -12.90
N ALA A 209 17.85 -8.23 -12.74
CA ALA A 209 18.62 -7.29 -13.56
C ALA A 209 18.98 -6.06 -12.71
N LYS A 210 20.14 -5.44 -13.01
CA LYS A 210 20.59 -4.22 -12.33
C LYS A 210 20.11 -2.99 -13.10
N CYS A 211 19.25 -2.20 -12.47
CA CYS A 211 18.73 -0.95 -13.00
C CYS A 211 19.65 0.22 -12.61
N GLU A 212 19.86 1.19 -13.51
CA GLU A 212 20.41 2.49 -13.13
C GLU A 212 19.32 3.29 -12.41
N LEU A 213 19.29 3.15 -11.08
CA LEU A 213 18.25 3.70 -10.23
C LEU A 213 18.69 5.04 -9.62
N HIS A 214 17.82 6.03 -9.75
CA HIS A 214 17.91 7.34 -9.12
C HIS A 214 16.67 7.55 -8.25
N ILE A 215 16.86 7.99 -7.01
CA ILE A 215 15.76 8.31 -6.10
C ILE A 215 15.78 9.80 -5.84
N VAL A 216 14.62 10.45 -5.98
CA VAL A 216 14.42 11.82 -5.51
C VAL A 216 13.81 11.71 -4.11
N PRO A 217 14.61 11.84 -3.04
CA PRO A 217 14.13 11.63 -1.69
C PRO A 217 13.20 12.76 -1.27
N MET A 218 12.29 12.44 -0.35
CA MET A 218 11.46 13.45 0.33
C MET A 218 12.29 14.33 1.26
N GLU A 219 11.77 15.51 1.58
CA GLU A 219 12.27 16.33 2.69
C GLU A 219 11.26 16.30 3.84
N GLY A 220 11.74 16.10 5.07
CA GLY A 220 10.92 16.21 6.30
C GLY A 220 10.23 14.92 6.76
N TRP A 221 10.08 13.90 5.89
CA TRP A 221 9.53 12.61 6.32
C TRP A 221 10.50 11.86 7.24
N LYS A 222 9.95 11.23 8.28
CA LYS A 222 10.66 10.34 9.20
C LYS A 222 9.96 9.01 9.27
N ARG A 223 10.70 7.94 9.59
CA ARG A 223 10.12 6.59 9.65
C ARG A 223 9.01 6.48 10.70
N SER A 224 9.06 7.26 11.77
CA SER A 224 7.98 7.31 12.77
C SER A 224 6.66 7.89 12.24
N MET A 225 6.67 8.67 11.16
CA MET A 225 5.49 9.36 10.64
C MET A 225 4.59 8.41 9.87
N ARG A 226 3.31 8.36 10.25
CA ARG A 226 2.24 7.88 9.37
C ARG A 226 1.73 9.04 8.51
N PHE A 227 0.86 8.74 7.54
CA PHE A 227 0.40 9.76 6.59
C PHE A 227 -0.25 10.98 7.29
N ASN A 228 -0.94 10.79 8.42
CA ASN A 228 -1.63 11.87 9.14
C ASN A 228 -0.68 12.84 9.84
N GLU A 229 0.61 12.53 9.86
CA GLU A 229 1.66 13.37 10.44
C GLU A 229 2.47 14.09 9.35
N THR A 230 2.13 13.87 8.06
CA THR A 230 2.85 14.47 6.92
C THR A 230 2.29 15.81 6.48
N GLU A 231 1.07 16.16 6.90
CA GLU A 231 0.29 17.31 6.43
C GLU A 231 0.01 17.33 4.91
N LEU A 232 0.22 16.19 4.22
CA LEU A 232 -0.10 16.05 2.80
C LEU A 232 -1.59 15.74 2.58
N PRO A 233 -2.17 16.17 1.45
CA PRO A 233 -3.51 15.75 1.08
C PRO A 233 -3.53 14.27 0.67
N TRP A 234 -4.57 13.54 1.09
CA TRP A 234 -4.81 12.17 0.64
C TRP A 234 -5.64 12.16 -0.65
N VAL A 235 -5.02 11.76 -1.76
CA VAL A 235 -5.74 11.36 -2.97
C VAL A 235 -5.97 9.86 -2.89
N LEU A 236 -7.22 9.41 -3.06
CA LEU A 236 -7.55 7.99 -2.97
C LEU A 236 -6.66 7.14 -3.88
N THR A 237 -6.00 6.13 -3.30
CA THR A 237 -5.06 5.29 -4.04
C THR A 237 -5.78 4.26 -4.90
N SER A 238 -7.01 3.90 -4.52
CA SER A 238 -7.99 3.12 -5.29
C SER A 238 -9.40 3.41 -4.76
N PRO A 239 -10.47 3.00 -5.47
CA PRO A 239 -11.85 3.27 -5.04
C PRO A 239 -12.19 2.78 -3.62
N HIS A 240 -11.51 1.72 -3.14
CA HIS A 240 -11.73 1.15 -1.81
C HIS A 240 -10.72 1.63 -0.75
N ILE A 241 -9.75 2.47 -1.13
CA ILE A 241 -8.87 3.19 -0.19
C ILE A 241 -9.14 4.71 -0.29
N PRO A 242 -10.38 5.16 0.03
CA PRO A 242 -10.78 6.56 -0.16
C PRO A 242 -10.10 7.51 0.83
N TYR A 243 -9.70 7.00 2.00
CA TYR A 243 -9.09 7.79 3.06
C TYR A 243 -7.78 7.17 3.50
N MET A 244 -6.89 7.99 4.05
CA MET A 244 -5.62 7.54 4.62
C MET A 244 -5.78 6.46 5.70
N GLN A 245 -6.87 6.48 6.47
CA GLN A 245 -7.15 5.46 7.48
C GLN A 245 -7.43 4.11 6.81
N SER A 246 -8.00 4.09 5.61
CA SER A 246 -8.26 2.87 4.86
C SER A 246 -6.96 2.09 4.57
N ALA A 247 -5.82 2.78 4.42
CA ALA A 247 -4.52 2.11 4.27
C ALA A 247 -4.15 1.27 5.50
N VAL A 248 -4.53 1.71 6.72
CA VAL A 248 -4.32 0.95 7.97
C VAL A 248 -5.22 -0.28 8.05
N TYR A 249 -6.44 -0.18 7.55
CA TYR A 249 -7.41 -1.27 7.61
C TYR A 249 -7.25 -2.30 6.48
N TYR A 250 -6.70 -1.90 5.32
CA TYR A 250 -6.42 -2.83 4.22
C TYR A 250 -5.67 -4.09 4.66
N PRO A 251 -4.50 -4.03 5.35
CA PRO A 251 -3.83 -5.23 5.78
C PRO A 251 -4.61 -6.01 6.84
N ALA A 252 -5.53 -5.36 7.56
CA ALA A 252 -6.28 -5.98 8.66
C ALA A 252 -7.36 -6.96 8.20
N SER A 253 -7.89 -6.80 6.99
CA SER A 253 -8.96 -7.65 6.45
C SER A 253 -8.76 -8.08 4.99
N GLY A 254 -7.76 -7.53 4.29
CA GLY A 254 -7.57 -7.68 2.85
C GLY A 254 -7.33 -9.13 2.41
N ILE A 255 -6.58 -9.91 3.20
CA ILE A 255 -6.30 -11.32 2.88
C ILE A 255 -7.61 -12.14 2.90
N LEU A 256 -8.46 -11.97 3.92
CA LEU A 256 -9.79 -12.60 3.94
C LEU A 256 -10.74 -12.03 2.88
N GLY A 257 -10.56 -10.77 2.48
CA GLY A 257 -11.29 -10.15 1.38
C GLY A 257 -11.23 -10.96 0.08
N GLU A 258 -10.07 -11.56 -0.21
CA GLU A 258 -9.86 -12.41 -1.39
C GLU A 258 -10.77 -13.63 -1.42
N LEU A 259 -11.15 -14.16 -0.25
CA LEU A 259 -12.05 -15.30 -0.13
C LEU A 259 -13.52 -14.93 -0.34
N GLY A 260 -13.89 -13.67 -0.02
CA GLY A 260 -15.25 -13.12 -0.15
C GLY A 260 -16.34 -14.05 0.36
N ILE A 261 -16.05 -14.66 1.51
CA ILE A 261 -16.96 -15.48 2.31
C ILE A 261 -17.75 -14.64 3.32
N MET A 262 -17.29 -13.42 3.59
CA MET A 262 -17.94 -12.44 4.47
C MET A 262 -17.68 -11.03 3.95
N SER A 263 -18.48 -10.06 4.37
CA SER A 263 -18.23 -8.66 4.06
C SER A 263 -17.08 -8.16 4.91
N ILE A 264 -16.11 -7.53 4.26
CA ILE A 264 -15.04 -6.76 4.92
C ILE A 264 -15.28 -5.25 4.86
N GLY A 265 -16.53 -4.83 4.59
CA GLY A 265 -16.91 -3.43 4.43
C GLY A 265 -16.75 -2.88 3.02
N VAL A 266 -16.02 -3.58 2.13
CA VAL A 266 -16.08 -3.32 0.68
C VAL A 266 -17.50 -3.60 0.19
N GLY A 267 -18.12 -2.62 -0.46
CA GLY A 267 -19.56 -2.61 -0.72
C GLY A 267 -20.38 -1.72 0.23
N TYR A 268 -19.74 -1.20 1.28
CA TYR A 268 -20.32 -0.30 2.28
C TYR A 268 -19.41 0.93 2.50
N THR A 269 -19.73 1.81 3.45
CA THR A 269 -19.05 3.11 3.63
C THR A 269 -17.76 3.06 4.44
N VAL A 270 -17.39 1.89 4.96
CA VAL A 270 -16.20 1.68 5.82
C VAL A 270 -15.36 0.49 5.30
N PRO A 271 -14.80 0.57 4.07
CA PRO A 271 -14.07 -0.53 3.45
C PRO A 271 -12.87 -0.96 4.31
N PHE A 272 -12.67 -2.28 4.41
CA PHE A 272 -11.65 -2.98 5.20
C PHE A 272 -11.80 -2.88 6.72
N GLN A 273 -12.79 -2.15 7.23
CA GLN A 273 -12.95 -1.89 8.67
C GLN A 273 -13.84 -2.90 9.39
N THR A 274 -14.50 -3.80 8.67
CA THR A 274 -15.54 -4.67 9.25
C THR A 274 -15.30 -6.14 8.91
N PHE A 275 -16.00 -7.01 9.65
CA PHE A 275 -16.20 -8.42 9.30
C PHE A 275 -17.65 -8.76 9.62
N ALA A 276 -18.46 -9.08 8.60
CA ALA A 276 -19.90 -9.27 8.78
C ALA A 276 -20.52 -10.31 7.83
N HIS A 277 -21.54 -11.01 8.34
CA HIS A 277 -22.32 -12.03 7.63
C HIS A 277 -23.77 -12.06 8.14
N GLU A 278 -24.70 -12.59 7.36
CA GLU A 278 -26.13 -12.71 7.74
C GLU A 278 -26.37 -13.60 8.98
N ILE A 279 -25.53 -14.62 9.19
CA ILE A 279 -25.72 -15.62 10.25
C ILE A 279 -25.07 -15.20 11.57
N PHE A 280 -24.21 -14.17 11.53
CA PHE A 280 -23.47 -13.75 12.71
C PHE A 280 -24.39 -13.09 13.74
N ASP A 281 -23.98 -13.21 15.00
CA ASP A 281 -24.46 -12.44 16.14
C ASP A 281 -23.39 -11.40 16.46
N ALA A 282 -23.72 -10.12 16.27
CA ALA A 282 -22.76 -9.02 16.38
C ALA A 282 -22.20 -8.90 17.80
N GLU A 283 -23.05 -9.05 18.82
CA GLU A 283 -22.68 -8.91 20.23
C GLU A 283 -21.81 -10.08 20.69
N LYS A 284 -22.19 -11.31 20.32
CA LYS A 284 -21.42 -12.51 20.65
C LYS A 284 -20.05 -12.51 19.97
N LEU A 285 -19.98 -12.13 18.70
CA LEU A 285 -18.73 -12.01 17.96
C LEU A 285 -17.83 -10.92 18.56
N SER A 286 -18.37 -9.72 18.81
CA SER A 286 -17.64 -8.61 19.44
C SER A 286 -17.08 -8.99 20.82
N SER A 287 -17.93 -9.55 21.69
CA SER A 287 -17.53 -9.94 23.04
C SER A 287 -16.45 -11.03 23.03
N SER A 288 -16.58 -12.03 22.14
CA SER A 288 -15.60 -13.12 22.02
C SER A 288 -14.25 -12.63 21.49
N LEU A 289 -14.25 -11.69 20.53
CA LEU A 289 -13.03 -11.08 20.02
C LEU A 289 -12.36 -10.16 21.04
N ASN A 290 -13.13 -9.34 21.75
CA ASN A 290 -12.60 -8.47 22.80
C ASN A 290 -12.04 -9.27 23.99
N ALA A 291 -12.55 -10.48 24.25
CA ALA A 291 -12.01 -11.38 25.27
C ALA A 291 -10.58 -11.86 24.97
N LEU A 292 -10.11 -11.80 23.70
CA LEU A 292 -8.73 -12.09 23.32
C LEU A 292 -7.73 -11.02 23.80
N ARG A 293 -8.21 -9.82 24.18
CA ARG A 293 -7.39 -8.69 24.65
C ARG A 293 -6.23 -8.36 23.72
N LEU A 294 -6.50 -8.29 22.41
CA LEU A 294 -5.50 -7.95 21.41
C LEU A 294 -4.98 -6.51 21.65
N ASN A 295 -3.67 -6.36 21.74
CA ASN A 295 -3.04 -5.07 22.05
C ASN A 295 -3.43 -4.00 21.02
N GLY A 296 -4.00 -2.89 21.48
CA GLY A 296 -4.34 -1.75 20.63
C GLY A 296 -5.50 -2.00 19.66
N VAL A 297 -6.31 -3.04 19.87
CA VAL A 297 -7.47 -3.37 19.02
C VAL A 297 -8.74 -3.51 19.87
N VAL A 298 -9.82 -2.92 19.41
CA VAL A 298 -11.17 -3.07 19.98
C VAL A 298 -12.16 -3.40 18.87
N PHE A 299 -13.10 -4.30 19.15
CA PHE A 299 -14.16 -4.69 18.21
C PHE A 299 -15.51 -4.17 18.68
N ARG A 300 -16.17 -3.36 17.87
CA ARG A 300 -17.53 -2.84 18.14
C ARG A 300 -18.55 -3.66 17.35
N PRO A 301 -19.69 -4.07 17.92
CA PRO A 301 -20.77 -4.69 17.15
C PRO A 301 -21.30 -3.72 16.08
N ILE A 302 -21.65 -4.23 14.90
CA ILE A 302 -22.21 -3.46 13.80
C ILE A 302 -23.26 -4.25 13.01
N HIS A 303 -24.28 -3.54 12.53
CA HIS A 303 -25.33 -4.03 11.65
C HIS A 303 -25.39 -3.10 10.44
N TYR A 304 -25.35 -3.65 9.23
CA TYR A 304 -25.43 -2.83 8.01
C TYR A 304 -25.92 -3.62 6.81
N LYS A 305 -26.33 -2.89 5.78
CA LYS A 305 -26.75 -3.42 4.48
C LYS A 305 -25.81 -2.89 3.38
N PRO A 306 -24.97 -3.73 2.76
CA PRO A 306 -24.09 -3.32 1.66
C PRO A 306 -24.88 -2.81 0.44
N TYR A 307 -24.33 -1.81 -0.26
CA TYR A 307 -24.86 -1.26 -1.51
C TYR A 307 -24.47 -2.09 -2.74
N TYR A 308 -23.31 -2.76 -2.68
CA TYR A 308 -22.81 -3.67 -3.72
C TYR A 308 -21.86 -4.71 -3.08
N GLY A 309 -21.29 -5.60 -3.89
CA GLY A 309 -20.33 -6.61 -3.41
C GLY A 309 -20.98 -7.70 -2.56
N TYR A 310 -20.21 -8.27 -1.64
CA TYR A 310 -20.67 -9.37 -0.80
C TYR A 310 -21.89 -8.96 0.04
N GLY A 311 -22.94 -9.78 0.01
CA GLY A 311 -24.14 -9.55 0.81
C GLY A 311 -24.93 -8.32 0.41
N LYS A 312 -24.83 -7.86 -0.85
CA LYS A 312 -25.64 -6.77 -1.40
C LYS A 312 -27.11 -6.94 -1.00
N ASP A 313 -27.70 -5.86 -0.49
CA ASP A 313 -29.10 -5.77 -0.06
C ASP A 313 -29.52 -6.70 1.09
N LYS A 314 -28.58 -7.41 1.72
CA LYS A 314 -28.82 -8.28 2.87
C LYS A 314 -28.41 -7.60 4.17
N ASN A 315 -29.16 -7.85 5.24
CA ASN A 315 -28.81 -7.33 6.57
C ASN A 315 -27.67 -8.16 7.15
N LEU A 316 -26.48 -7.58 7.18
CA LEU A 316 -25.29 -8.20 7.76
C LEU A 316 -25.09 -7.76 9.20
N LYS A 317 -24.55 -8.67 10.00
CA LYS A 317 -24.20 -8.48 11.41
C LYS A 317 -22.73 -8.86 11.59
N GLY A 318 -22.04 -8.19 12.49
CA GLY A 318 -20.67 -8.55 12.81
C GLY A 318 -19.96 -7.49 13.62
N VAL A 319 -18.70 -7.24 13.29
CA VAL A 319 -17.85 -6.30 14.03
C VAL A 319 -17.21 -5.25 13.14
N GLN A 320 -17.01 -4.06 13.70
CA GLN A 320 -16.12 -3.02 13.20
C GLN A 320 -14.86 -2.98 14.06
N VAL A 321 -13.70 -2.95 13.43
CA VAL A 321 -12.39 -2.91 14.08
C VAL A 321 -11.99 -1.46 14.36
N PHE A 322 -11.49 -1.20 15.56
CA PHE A 322 -10.89 0.07 15.95
C PHE A 322 -9.46 -0.17 16.45
N PHE A 323 -8.50 0.53 15.87
CA PHE A 323 -7.13 0.56 16.36
C PHE A 323 -6.95 1.67 17.40
N THR A 324 -6.95 1.31 18.67
CA THR A 324 -6.79 2.25 19.80
C THR A 324 -5.32 2.59 20.09
N ASN A 325 -4.39 1.70 19.68
CA ASN A 325 -2.96 1.98 19.70
C ASN A 325 -2.30 1.34 18.48
N TYR A 326 -1.95 2.18 17.50
CA TYR A 326 -1.33 1.74 16.25
C TYR A 326 0.01 1.02 16.45
N THR A 327 0.83 1.52 17.38
CA THR A 327 2.19 1.03 17.62
C THR A 327 2.14 -0.42 18.10
N THR A 328 1.25 -0.74 19.03
CA THR A 328 1.14 -2.09 19.61
C THR A 328 0.24 -3.03 18.80
N ALA A 329 -0.67 -2.50 17.97
CA ALA A 329 -1.57 -3.30 17.17
C ALA A 329 -0.84 -4.08 16.07
N ARG A 330 -1.12 -5.38 15.98
CA ARG A 330 -0.72 -6.24 14.85
C ARG A 330 -1.83 -6.23 13.83
N LEU A 331 -1.68 -5.40 12.80
CA LEU A 331 -2.78 -5.10 11.87
C LEU A 331 -3.20 -6.37 11.12
N SER A 332 -2.23 -7.03 10.48
CA SER A 332 -2.47 -8.18 9.59
C SER A 332 -3.00 -9.42 10.32
N GLU A 333 -2.79 -9.52 11.63
CA GLU A 333 -3.22 -10.66 12.44
C GLU A 333 -4.72 -10.63 12.77
N VAL A 334 -5.35 -9.44 12.72
CA VAL A 334 -6.76 -9.24 13.10
C VAL A 334 -7.68 -10.21 12.38
N GLN A 335 -7.55 -10.34 11.05
CA GLN A 335 -8.38 -11.23 10.26
C GLN A 335 -8.27 -12.70 10.64
N PHE A 336 -7.08 -13.18 11.03
CA PHE A 336 -6.92 -14.57 11.44
C PHE A 336 -7.57 -14.84 12.80
N TYR A 337 -7.49 -13.88 13.73
CA TYR A 337 -8.24 -13.95 14.99
C TYR A 337 -9.75 -13.88 14.77
N VAL A 338 -10.22 -13.04 13.84
CA VAL A 338 -11.63 -13.02 13.43
C VAL A 338 -12.06 -14.38 12.88
N LEU A 339 -11.28 -14.95 11.97
CA LEU A 339 -11.55 -16.27 11.40
C LEU A 339 -11.60 -17.35 12.48
N GLN A 340 -10.67 -17.33 13.43
CA GLN A 340 -10.64 -18.24 14.57
C GLN A 340 -11.94 -18.17 15.38
N ILE A 341 -12.37 -16.96 15.78
CA ILE A 341 -13.59 -16.79 16.58
C ILE A 341 -14.83 -17.14 15.77
N VAL A 342 -14.89 -16.76 14.49
CA VAL A 342 -15.99 -17.13 13.59
C VAL A 342 -16.12 -18.66 13.53
N LYS A 343 -15.02 -19.39 13.39
CA LYS A 343 -15.03 -20.86 13.35
C LYS A 343 -15.37 -21.52 14.67
N GLN A 344 -15.08 -20.87 15.80
CA GLN A 344 -15.52 -21.34 17.12
C GLN A 344 -17.02 -21.12 17.34
N LEU A 345 -17.56 -19.99 16.89
CA LEU A 345 -18.97 -19.64 17.04
C LEU A 345 -19.88 -20.33 16.00
N TYR A 346 -19.36 -20.57 14.81
CA TYR A 346 -20.04 -21.15 13.65
C TYR A 346 -19.17 -22.28 13.03
N PRO A 347 -19.10 -23.46 13.65
CA PRO A 347 -18.27 -24.58 13.17
C PRO A 347 -18.62 -25.06 11.75
N GLU A 348 -19.85 -24.84 11.31
CA GLU A 348 -20.35 -25.10 9.96
C GLU A 348 -19.97 -24.04 8.92
N PHE A 349 -19.45 -22.89 9.34
CA PHE A 349 -19.08 -21.81 8.43
C PHE A 349 -17.97 -22.23 7.47
N GLU A 350 -18.28 -22.27 6.17
CA GLU A 350 -17.35 -22.69 5.14
C GLU A 350 -16.39 -21.56 4.76
N VAL A 351 -15.09 -21.86 4.73
CA VAL A 351 -14.03 -20.87 4.46
C VAL A 351 -13.29 -21.23 3.17
N PHE A 352 -12.82 -22.47 3.10
CA PHE A 352 -12.03 -23.01 1.99
C PHE A 352 -12.78 -24.19 1.37
N THR A 353 -13.57 -23.91 0.33
CA THR A 353 -14.33 -24.94 -0.41
C THR A 353 -13.72 -25.16 -1.80
N ASN A 354 -13.82 -26.40 -2.31
CA ASN A 354 -13.29 -26.75 -3.64
C ASN A 354 -13.94 -25.95 -4.78
N GLU A 355 -15.21 -25.56 -4.60
CA GLU A 355 -15.95 -24.71 -5.56
C GLU A 355 -15.29 -23.33 -5.73
N ASN A 356 -14.61 -22.84 -4.69
CA ASN A 356 -13.90 -21.55 -4.68
C ASN A 356 -12.39 -21.73 -4.88
N SER A 357 -11.99 -22.75 -5.65
CA SER A 357 -10.57 -23.12 -5.75
C SER A 357 -9.68 -22.05 -6.42
N SER A 358 -10.24 -21.07 -7.11
CA SER A 358 -9.49 -19.90 -7.58
C SER A 358 -9.20 -18.89 -6.46
N ARG A 359 -10.11 -18.78 -5.48
CA ARG A 359 -10.06 -17.77 -4.41
C ARG A 359 -9.07 -18.13 -3.31
N TRP A 360 -9.05 -19.38 -2.87
CA TRP A 360 -8.03 -19.84 -1.91
C TRP A 360 -6.61 -19.87 -2.52
N ASN A 361 -6.46 -20.06 -3.85
CA ASN A 361 -5.19 -19.87 -4.56
C ASN A 361 -4.75 -18.40 -4.52
N MET A 362 -5.69 -17.45 -4.62
CA MET A 362 -5.39 -16.03 -4.44
C MET A 362 -5.03 -15.71 -2.98
N PHE A 363 -5.74 -16.29 -2.02
CA PHE A 363 -5.40 -16.19 -0.59
C PHE A 363 -3.96 -16.63 -0.32
N ASP A 364 -3.53 -17.77 -0.88
CA ASP A 364 -2.15 -18.25 -0.70
C ASP A 364 -1.13 -17.31 -1.34
N LYS A 365 -1.41 -16.79 -2.55
CA LYS A 365 -0.57 -15.78 -3.21
C LYS A 365 -0.45 -14.51 -2.36
N VAL A 366 -1.56 -13.99 -1.85
CA VAL A 366 -1.56 -12.81 -0.99
C VAL A 366 -0.82 -13.06 0.33
N CYS A 367 -0.97 -14.24 0.94
CA CYS A 367 -0.17 -14.70 2.08
C CYS A 367 1.30 -14.90 1.73
N GLY A 368 1.62 -15.19 0.46
CA GLY A 368 2.94 -15.52 -0.02
C GLY A 368 3.39 -16.95 0.31
N SER A 369 2.47 -17.80 0.76
CA SER A 369 2.66 -19.23 1.05
C SER A 369 1.29 -19.91 1.24
N ASP A 370 1.16 -21.18 0.89
CA ASP A 370 -0.01 -22.01 1.23
C ASP A 370 0.04 -22.56 2.67
N PHE A 371 1.19 -22.46 3.35
CA PHE A 371 1.37 -22.93 4.73
C PHE A 371 0.28 -22.36 5.64
N ILE A 372 -0.02 -21.06 5.50
CA ILE A 372 -1.03 -20.36 6.29
C ILE A 372 -2.40 -21.02 6.17
N ARG A 373 -2.87 -21.23 4.95
CA ARG A 373 -4.16 -21.87 4.70
C ARG A 373 -4.18 -23.31 5.19
N ILE A 374 -3.17 -24.10 4.82
CA ILE A 374 -3.08 -25.52 5.15
C ILE A 374 -3.09 -25.72 6.67
N GLU A 375 -2.30 -24.96 7.41
CA GLU A 375 -2.23 -25.09 8.86
C GLU A 375 -3.48 -24.54 9.57
N LEU A 376 -4.11 -23.48 9.04
CA LEU A 376 -5.42 -23.05 9.54
C LEU A 376 -6.47 -24.16 9.37
N GLN A 377 -6.55 -24.81 8.21
CA GLN A 377 -7.51 -25.90 7.96
C GLN A 377 -7.27 -27.09 8.89
N LYS A 378 -6.01 -27.51 9.08
CA LYS A 378 -5.67 -28.65 9.96
C LYS A 378 -5.92 -28.36 11.44
N ASN A 379 -5.74 -27.13 11.89
CA ASN A 379 -5.74 -26.77 13.31
C ASN A 379 -6.98 -25.96 13.73
N ASN A 380 -8.12 -26.23 13.12
CA ASN A 380 -9.39 -25.57 13.42
C ASN A 380 -9.27 -24.03 13.48
N TYR A 381 -8.54 -23.47 12.51
CA TYR A 381 -8.34 -22.04 12.29
C TYR A 381 -7.68 -21.29 13.44
N SER A 382 -6.92 -21.99 14.29
CA SER A 382 -6.16 -21.35 15.37
C SER A 382 -5.00 -20.52 14.83
N PHE A 383 -5.00 -19.21 15.09
CA PHE A 383 -3.91 -18.33 14.69
C PHE A 383 -2.59 -18.67 15.40
N ASP A 384 -2.65 -19.14 16.64
CA ASP A 384 -1.45 -19.50 17.40
C ASP A 384 -0.62 -20.59 16.70
N LYS A 385 -1.25 -21.44 15.88
CA LYS A 385 -0.57 -22.49 15.10
C LYS A 385 0.19 -21.96 13.90
N ILE A 386 -0.22 -20.81 13.34
CA ILE A 386 0.48 -20.17 12.21
C ILE A 386 1.32 -18.95 12.61
N LYS A 387 1.15 -18.44 13.85
CA LYS A 387 1.82 -17.23 14.36
C LYS A 387 3.33 -17.27 14.20
N HIS A 388 3.95 -18.40 14.52
CA HIS A 388 5.41 -18.58 14.40
C HIS A 388 5.86 -18.40 12.95
N TYR A 389 5.10 -18.94 11.99
CA TYR A 389 5.41 -18.84 10.57
C TYR A 389 5.14 -17.42 10.05
N TRP A 390 4.00 -16.81 10.42
CA TRP A 390 3.65 -15.45 9.99
C TRP A 390 4.71 -14.43 10.43
N ARG A 391 5.31 -14.61 11.60
CA ARG A 391 6.33 -13.67 12.12
C ARG A 391 7.78 -14.04 11.80
N LYS A 392 8.02 -15.18 11.14
CA LYS A 392 9.36 -15.80 11.05
C LYS A 392 10.42 -14.92 10.39
N ASP A 393 10.02 -14.04 9.47
CA ASP A 393 10.93 -13.23 8.65
C ASP A 393 11.01 -11.75 9.11
N GLU A 394 10.22 -11.33 10.10
CA GLU A 394 10.06 -9.90 10.44
C GLU A 394 11.36 -9.26 10.93
N GLU A 395 12.06 -9.90 11.88
CA GLU A 395 13.29 -9.37 12.47
C GLU A 395 14.47 -9.37 11.49
N ASP A 396 14.61 -10.43 10.70
CA ASP A 396 15.66 -10.53 9.71
C ASP A 396 15.44 -9.55 8.56
N PHE A 397 14.18 -9.37 8.12
CA PHE A 397 13.85 -8.34 7.15
C PHE A 397 14.11 -6.94 7.70
N LYS A 398 13.74 -6.67 8.97
CA LYS A 398 14.02 -5.38 9.62
C LYS A 398 15.51 -5.04 9.57
N LYS A 399 16.37 -5.95 10.03
CA LYS A 399 17.84 -5.80 10.00
C LYS A 399 18.37 -5.63 8.58
N LYS A 400 17.83 -6.38 7.62
CA LYS A 400 18.22 -6.27 6.22
C LYS A 400 17.85 -4.91 5.63
N SER A 401 16.68 -4.40 5.99
CA SER A 401 16.11 -3.18 5.44
C SER A 401 16.88 -1.92 5.80
N THR A 402 17.56 -1.88 6.95
CA THR A 402 18.31 -0.69 7.42
C THR A 402 19.41 -0.25 6.45
N LYS A 403 19.95 -1.17 5.64
CA LYS A 403 20.94 -0.87 4.60
C LYS A 403 20.41 0.05 3.50
N TYR A 404 19.09 0.09 3.33
CA TYR A 404 18.39 0.79 2.26
C TYR A 404 17.60 1.99 2.76
N TRP A 405 17.67 2.29 4.06
CA TRP A 405 16.94 3.42 4.62
C TRP A 405 17.54 4.74 4.12
N ILE A 406 16.67 5.58 3.58
CA ILE A 406 16.99 6.94 3.15
C ILE A 406 16.65 7.92 4.28
N TYR A 407 15.64 7.57 5.09
CA TYR A 407 15.09 8.42 6.13
C TYR A 407 15.46 7.92 7.52
N LYS A 408 15.64 8.87 8.44
CA LYS A 408 15.93 8.58 9.85
C LYS A 408 14.66 8.15 10.58
N GLU A 409 14.87 7.42 11.68
CA GLU A 409 13.80 7.08 12.63
C GLU A 409 13.08 8.32 13.17
#